data_AF-A0A9P7CNG6-F1
#
_entry.id   AF-A0A9P7CNG6-F1
#
_cell.length_a   1.000
_cell.length_b   1.000
_cell.length_c   1.000
_cell.angle_alpha   90.00
_cell.angle_beta   90.00
_cell.angle_gamma   90.00
#
_symmetry.space_group_name_H-M   'P 1'
#
loop_
_entity.id
_entity.type
_entity.pdbx_description
1 polymer ?
#
loop_
_entity_poly.entity_id
_entity_poly.type
_entity_poly.pdbx_seq_one_letter_code
_entity_poly.pdbx_strand_id
1 'polypeptide(L)'
;MFYTAIFLFVSPVFALNYGDLCDPSPIYSTTWKYDDSCSNVYLFCDSSRNNTCNYITCSNTDYIQGWDELKHPFPSRCNNQDYCPDNGSRCTPLVSVGGACEPQRDDECAGKDVICLNSTCFIKAAPLGGNCGSDRTDYVSYDASGLAIRQTIVRDNCTEGTYCSDQSHKCIQSKPLGDDCWQDGECLSGTCSDEGACTNGPDVFHSISNWLWAVLSCSVLVFVLIILGVLWLLHRYQSRMEHKKFAKFFGDNDEFSKKYKANLYSQPLDTSVVYLTTPDYKESAALSNNHL
;
A
#
# COMPACT_ATOMS: atom_id res chain seq x y z
N MET A 1 -5.70 -45.65 -54.66
CA MET A 1 -6.57 -45.27 -53.52
C MET A 1 -6.05 -43.94 -52.99
N PHE A 2 -6.67 -42.83 -53.39
CA PHE A 2 -6.36 -41.51 -52.86
C PHE A 2 -7.25 -41.26 -51.65
N TYR A 3 -6.66 -41.10 -50.47
CA TYR A 3 -7.36 -40.64 -49.27
C TYR A 3 -7.41 -39.12 -49.30
N THR A 4 -8.60 -38.56 -49.53
CA THR A 4 -8.88 -37.13 -49.38
C THR A 4 -9.03 -36.85 -47.89
N ALA A 5 -8.03 -36.21 -47.27
CA ALA A 5 -8.16 -35.65 -45.93
C ALA A 5 -8.96 -34.35 -46.01
N ILE A 6 -10.19 -34.37 -45.48
CA ILE A 6 -11.02 -33.17 -45.31
C ILE A 6 -10.51 -32.46 -44.06
N PHE A 7 -9.78 -31.37 -44.25
CA PHE A 7 -9.49 -30.41 -43.19
C PHE A 7 -10.71 -29.50 -43.00
N LEU A 8 -11.48 -29.71 -41.94
CA LEU A 8 -12.48 -28.75 -41.47
C LEU A 8 -11.75 -27.60 -40.77
N PHE A 9 -11.59 -26.47 -41.47
CA PHE A 9 -11.21 -25.21 -40.85
C PHE A 9 -12.42 -24.65 -40.11
N VAL A 10 -12.50 -24.86 -38.80
CA VAL A 10 -13.40 -24.10 -37.94
C VAL A 10 -12.70 -22.77 -37.67
N SER A 11 -13.15 -21.70 -38.34
CA SER A 11 -12.74 -20.35 -37.97
C SER A 11 -13.43 -20.00 -36.66
N PRO A 12 -12.73 -19.50 -35.62
CA PRO A 12 -13.42 -18.95 -34.46
C PRO A 12 -14.20 -17.72 -34.93
N VAL A 13 -15.52 -17.85 -34.97
CA VAL A 13 -16.41 -16.71 -35.20
C VAL A 13 -16.43 -15.96 -33.87
N PHE A 14 -15.60 -14.93 -33.77
CA PHE A 14 -15.69 -14.00 -32.64
C PHE A 14 -17.01 -13.25 -32.74
N ALA A 15 -17.85 -13.39 -31.72
CA ALA A 15 -19.13 -12.71 -31.65
C ALA A 15 -18.88 -11.27 -31.17
N LEU A 16 -19.00 -10.30 -32.08
CA LEU A 16 -18.68 -8.89 -31.80
C LEU A 16 -19.93 -8.07 -31.48
N ASN A 17 -21.11 -8.57 -31.86
CA ASN A 17 -22.35 -7.82 -31.78
C ASN A 17 -23.35 -8.49 -30.83
N TYR A 18 -24.28 -7.66 -30.34
CA TYR A 18 -25.43 -8.12 -29.58
C TYR A 18 -26.25 -9.14 -30.39
N GLY A 19 -26.62 -10.25 -29.75
CA GLY A 19 -27.43 -11.31 -30.34
C GLY A 19 -26.66 -12.32 -31.21
N ASP A 20 -25.36 -12.11 -31.44
CA ASP A 20 -24.50 -13.10 -32.10
C ASP A 20 -24.42 -14.37 -31.25
N LEU A 21 -24.35 -15.54 -31.90
CA LEU A 21 -24.14 -16.83 -31.23
C LEU A 21 -22.75 -16.89 -30.60
N CYS A 22 -22.68 -17.41 -29.38
CA CYS A 22 -21.46 -17.46 -28.58
C CYS A 22 -21.34 -18.82 -27.87
N ASP A 23 -20.13 -19.21 -27.48
CA ASP A 23 -19.85 -20.30 -26.55
C ASP A 23 -19.82 -19.75 -25.11
N PRO A 24 -20.68 -20.23 -24.20
CA PRO A 24 -20.74 -19.76 -22.82
C PRO A 24 -19.69 -20.40 -21.91
N SER A 25 -18.82 -21.26 -22.44
CA SER A 25 -17.75 -21.88 -21.67
C SER A 25 -16.81 -20.81 -21.13
N PRO A 26 -16.60 -20.73 -19.80
CA PRO A 26 -15.75 -19.71 -19.20
C PRO A 26 -14.30 -19.90 -19.64
N ILE A 27 -13.65 -18.82 -20.06
CA ILE A 27 -12.24 -18.80 -20.42
C ILE A 27 -11.52 -18.00 -19.34
N TYR A 28 -10.68 -18.65 -18.54
CA TYR A 28 -9.82 -17.96 -17.59
C TYR A 28 -8.41 -17.81 -18.18
N SER A 29 -7.90 -16.58 -18.19
CA SER A 29 -6.52 -16.31 -18.59
C SER A 29 -5.53 -16.87 -17.55
N THR A 30 -4.23 -16.83 -17.86
CA THR A 30 -3.16 -17.16 -16.89
C THR A 30 -3.11 -16.21 -15.69
N THR A 31 -3.81 -15.08 -15.74
CA THR A 31 -4.01 -14.16 -14.62
C THR A 31 -5.36 -14.39 -13.92
N TRP A 32 -6.07 -15.48 -14.24
CA TRP A 32 -7.41 -15.80 -13.75
C TRP A 32 -8.45 -14.72 -14.02
N LYS A 33 -8.25 -13.96 -15.12
CA LYS A 33 -9.26 -13.03 -15.60
C LYS A 33 -10.29 -13.83 -16.41
N TYR A 34 -11.57 -13.66 -16.09
CA TYR A 34 -12.67 -14.18 -16.90
C TYR A 34 -12.70 -13.53 -18.28
N ASP A 35 -12.98 -14.36 -19.28
CA ASP A 35 -13.24 -14.01 -20.67
C ASP A 35 -14.23 -15.01 -21.26
N ASP A 36 -14.85 -14.63 -22.38
CA ASP A 36 -15.76 -15.48 -23.12
C ASP A 36 -15.63 -15.27 -24.64
N SER A 37 -16.53 -15.87 -25.41
CA SER A 37 -16.50 -15.78 -26.87
C SER A 37 -17.07 -14.47 -27.44
N CYS A 38 -17.65 -13.61 -26.60
CA CYS A 38 -18.12 -12.28 -26.96
C CYS A 38 -16.94 -11.30 -26.85
N SER A 39 -16.23 -11.04 -27.95
CA SER A 39 -15.02 -10.20 -27.99
C SER A 39 -15.27 -8.69 -27.89
N ASN A 40 -16.28 -8.28 -27.12
CA ASN A 40 -16.70 -6.90 -26.96
C ASN A 40 -16.87 -6.58 -25.48
N VAL A 41 -16.24 -5.49 -25.02
CA VAL A 41 -16.23 -5.07 -23.61
C VAL A 41 -17.61 -4.80 -23.02
N TYR A 42 -18.64 -4.58 -23.85
CA TYR A 42 -20.03 -4.34 -23.40
C TYR A 42 -20.85 -5.63 -23.30
N LEU A 43 -20.35 -6.75 -23.83
CA LEU A 43 -21.11 -7.97 -24.03
C LEU A 43 -20.54 -9.13 -23.23
N PHE A 44 -21.40 -10.08 -22.91
CA PHE A 44 -21.04 -11.39 -22.37
C PHE A 44 -21.90 -12.47 -23.03
N CYS A 45 -21.46 -13.72 -22.96
CA CYS A 45 -22.21 -14.84 -23.52
C CYS A 45 -23.29 -15.33 -22.55
N ASP A 46 -24.55 -15.13 -22.90
CA ASP A 46 -25.69 -15.56 -22.08
C ASP A 46 -26.18 -16.96 -22.49
N SER A 47 -25.77 -17.97 -21.72
CA SER A 47 -26.22 -19.35 -21.90
C SER A 47 -27.73 -19.54 -21.68
N SER A 48 -28.35 -18.67 -20.87
CA SER A 48 -29.78 -18.73 -20.59
C SER A 48 -30.64 -18.21 -21.75
N ARG A 49 -30.05 -17.45 -22.67
CA ARG A 49 -30.70 -16.86 -23.85
C ARG A 49 -30.15 -17.43 -25.15
N ASN A 50 -30.28 -18.74 -25.33
CA ASN A 50 -29.90 -19.45 -26.55
C ASN A 50 -28.41 -19.27 -26.94
N ASN A 51 -27.52 -19.12 -25.96
CA ASN A 51 -26.09 -18.90 -26.18
C ASN A 51 -25.83 -17.70 -27.11
N THR A 52 -26.34 -16.53 -26.71
CA THR A 52 -26.16 -15.28 -27.48
C THR A 52 -25.49 -14.18 -26.67
N CYS A 53 -24.73 -13.31 -27.34
CA CYS A 53 -24.09 -12.18 -26.70
C CYS A 53 -25.13 -11.15 -26.21
N ASN A 54 -25.11 -10.85 -24.92
CA ASN A 54 -26.00 -9.89 -24.27
C ASN A 54 -25.20 -8.82 -23.53
N TYR A 55 -25.82 -7.67 -23.24
CA TYR A 55 -25.15 -6.59 -22.54
C TYR A 55 -24.85 -6.93 -21.08
N ILE A 56 -23.64 -6.64 -20.64
CA ILE A 56 -23.24 -6.68 -19.23
C ILE A 56 -24.12 -5.72 -18.43
N THR A 57 -24.67 -6.18 -17.31
CA THR A 57 -25.59 -5.37 -16.48
C THR A 57 -25.09 -5.12 -15.06
N CYS A 58 -24.15 -5.93 -14.56
CA CYS A 58 -23.50 -5.71 -13.27
C CYS A 58 -21.99 -5.73 -13.39
N SER A 59 -21.30 -5.14 -12.41
CA SER A 59 -19.85 -5.24 -12.28
C SER A 59 -19.41 -5.17 -10.82
N ASN A 60 -18.31 -5.85 -10.50
CA ASN A 60 -17.63 -5.75 -9.20
C ASN A 60 -16.56 -4.63 -9.18
N THR A 61 -16.22 -4.07 -10.34
CA THR A 61 -15.21 -3.01 -10.50
C THR A 61 -15.87 -1.65 -10.78
N ASP A 62 -15.20 -0.57 -10.40
CA ASP A 62 -15.56 0.80 -10.79
C ASP A 62 -14.97 1.20 -12.15
N TYR A 63 -14.21 0.30 -12.77
CA TYR A 63 -13.52 0.54 -14.03
C TYR A 63 -13.41 -0.72 -14.87
N ILE A 64 -13.81 -0.62 -16.14
CA ILE A 64 -13.62 -1.64 -17.17
C ILE A 64 -12.82 -1.01 -18.30
N GLN A 65 -11.68 -1.60 -18.65
CA GLN A 65 -10.81 -1.07 -19.69
C GLN A 65 -11.54 -1.03 -21.04
N GLY A 66 -11.58 0.15 -21.67
CA GLY A 66 -12.23 0.35 -22.97
C GLY A 66 -13.74 0.61 -22.90
N TRP A 67 -14.31 0.67 -21.70
CA TRP A 67 -15.70 1.08 -21.51
C TRP A 67 -15.88 2.57 -21.77
N ASP A 68 -16.87 2.92 -22.59
CA ASP A 68 -17.25 4.29 -22.94
C ASP A 68 -18.67 4.55 -22.45
N GLU A 69 -18.78 5.33 -21.36
CA GLU A 69 -20.05 5.70 -20.73
C GLU A 69 -20.97 6.50 -21.65
N LEU A 70 -20.42 7.15 -22.69
CA LEU A 70 -21.24 7.87 -23.69
C LEU A 70 -21.99 6.90 -24.61
N LYS A 71 -21.50 5.66 -24.76
CA LYS A 71 -22.12 4.62 -25.59
C LYS A 71 -23.01 3.69 -24.79
N HIS A 72 -22.60 3.31 -23.59
CA HIS A 72 -23.36 2.43 -22.71
C HIS A 72 -23.19 2.84 -21.25
N PRO A 73 -24.28 2.97 -20.46
CA PRO A 73 -24.17 3.28 -19.04
C PRO A 73 -23.32 2.24 -18.33
N PHE A 74 -22.48 2.70 -17.40
CA PHE A 74 -21.61 1.81 -16.62
C PHE A 74 -22.46 0.80 -15.81
N PRO A 75 -22.08 -0.49 -15.74
CA PRO A 75 -22.87 -1.50 -15.02
C PRO A 75 -22.97 -1.17 -13.53
N SER A 76 -24.13 -1.45 -12.93
CA SER A 76 -24.33 -1.18 -11.50
C SER A 76 -23.65 -2.24 -10.63
N ARG A 77 -23.11 -1.82 -9.49
CA ARG A 77 -22.68 -2.75 -8.43
C ARG A 77 -23.88 -3.41 -7.76
N CYS A 78 -23.71 -4.67 -7.36
CA CYS A 78 -24.69 -5.38 -6.58
C CYS A 78 -24.72 -4.90 -5.13
N ASN A 79 -25.83 -5.17 -4.44
CA ASN A 79 -25.98 -4.86 -3.02
C ASN A 79 -25.29 -5.93 -2.15
N ASN A 80 -25.27 -5.78 -0.83
CA ASN A 80 -24.59 -6.75 0.06
C ASN A 80 -25.29 -8.12 0.18
N GLN A 81 -26.40 -8.35 -0.53
CA GLN A 81 -27.18 -9.59 -0.48
C GLN A 81 -27.10 -10.37 -1.80
N ASP A 82 -26.53 -9.76 -2.83
CA ASP A 82 -26.39 -10.29 -4.16
C ASP A 82 -24.92 -10.15 -4.60
N TYR A 83 -24.47 -11.03 -5.47
CA TYR A 83 -23.17 -10.92 -6.13
C TYR A 83 -23.35 -10.67 -7.63
N CYS A 84 -22.33 -10.11 -8.27
CA CYS A 84 -22.23 -10.08 -9.72
C CYS A 84 -21.38 -11.29 -10.18
N PRO A 85 -21.92 -12.18 -11.01
CA PRO A 85 -21.12 -13.25 -11.62
C PRO A 85 -20.00 -12.69 -12.51
N ASP A 86 -18.96 -13.47 -12.76
CA ASP A 86 -17.79 -13.12 -13.55
C ASP A 86 -18.17 -12.64 -14.97
N ASN A 87 -19.21 -13.26 -15.54
CA ASN A 87 -19.74 -12.89 -16.85
C ASN A 87 -20.54 -11.56 -16.86
N GLY A 88 -20.75 -10.92 -15.71
CA GLY A 88 -21.44 -9.64 -15.64
C GLY A 88 -22.94 -9.69 -15.97
N SER A 89 -23.54 -10.88 -15.92
CA SER A 89 -24.91 -11.11 -16.41
C SER A 89 -25.98 -10.31 -15.69
N ARG A 90 -26.12 -10.49 -14.37
CA ARG A 90 -26.99 -9.71 -13.47
C ARG A 90 -26.66 -10.01 -12.01
N CYS A 91 -27.04 -9.10 -11.11
CA CYS A 91 -27.00 -9.35 -9.68
C CYS A 91 -27.86 -10.57 -9.31
N THR A 92 -27.24 -11.52 -8.62
CA THR A 92 -27.82 -12.82 -8.27
C THR A 92 -27.67 -13.04 -6.76
N PRO A 93 -28.65 -13.66 -6.08
CA PRO A 93 -28.55 -13.90 -4.64
C PRO A 93 -27.32 -14.73 -4.27
N LEU A 94 -26.72 -14.41 -3.11
CA LEU A 94 -25.58 -15.16 -2.57
C LEU A 94 -25.88 -16.67 -2.43
N VAL A 95 -24.86 -17.47 -2.73
CA VAL A 95 -24.90 -18.94 -2.73
C VAL A 95 -24.74 -19.48 -1.31
N SER A 96 -25.65 -20.34 -0.86
CA SER A 96 -25.53 -20.99 0.44
C SER A 96 -24.31 -21.91 0.52
N VAL A 97 -23.76 -22.11 1.72
CA VAL A 97 -22.70 -23.10 1.99
C VAL A 97 -23.07 -24.47 1.38
N GLY A 98 -22.11 -25.08 0.68
CA GLY A 98 -22.28 -26.32 -0.09
C GLY A 98 -22.81 -26.13 -1.52
N GLY A 99 -23.21 -24.91 -1.90
CA GLY A 99 -23.57 -24.57 -3.27
C GLY A 99 -22.34 -24.33 -4.15
N ALA A 100 -22.57 -24.27 -5.47
CA ALA A 100 -21.53 -24.02 -6.46
C ALA A 100 -21.20 -22.52 -6.55
N CYS A 101 -19.92 -22.20 -6.63
CA CYS A 101 -19.38 -20.85 -6.80
C CYS A 101 -18.33 -20.83 -7.91
N GLU A 102 -18.11 -19.66 -8.50
CA GLU A 102 -17.05 -19.45 -9.48
C GLU A 102 -15.65 -19.52 -8.81
N PRO A 103 -14.62 -20.03 -9.49
CA PRO A 103 -13.28 -20.18 -8.91
C PRO A 103 -12.76 -18.86 -8.33
N GLN A 104 -12.22 -18.90 -7.11
CA GLN A 104 -11.65 -17.73 -6.42
C GLN A 104 -12.66 -16.61 -6.08
N ARG A 105 -13.96 -16.88 -6.17
CA ARG A 105 -15.02 -15.91 -5.88
C ARG A 105 -15.68 -16.17 -4.52
N ASP A 106 -14.97 -15.81 -3.46
CA ASP A 106 -15.45 -15.96 -2.08
C ASP A 106 -16.66 -15.06 -1.78
N ASP A 107 -16.80 -13.97 -2.54
CA ASP A 107 -17.88 -12.98 -2.42
C ASP A 107 -19.25 -13.50 -2.87
N GLU A 108 -19.30 -14.63 -3.60
CA GLU A 108 -20.56 -15.27 -4.00
C GLU A 108 -21.20 -16.05 -2.86
N CYS A 109 -20.41 -16.44 -1.88
CA CYS A 109 -20.86 -17.30 -0.80
C CYS A 109 -21.58 -16.50 0.29
N ALA A 110 -22.73 -17.00 0.74
CA ALA A 110 -23.53 -16.43 1.82
C ALA A 110 -22.98 -16.85 3.18
N GLY A 111 -22.61 -15.88 4.02
CA GLY A 111 -22.25 -16.11 5.42
C GLY A 111 -21.10 -15.25 5.90
N LYS A 112 -20.66 -15.51 7.13
CA LYS A 112 -19.43 -14.94 7.69
C LYS A 112 -18.33 -15.97 7.63
N ASP A 113 -17.11 -15.54 7.33
CA ASP A 113 -15.92 -16.40 7.25
C ASP A 113 -16.14 -17.55 6.26
N VAL A 114 -16.66 -17.21 5.08
CA VAL A 114 -16.91 -18.13 3.97
C VAL A 114 -15.79 -18.07 2.94
N ILE A 115 -15.62 -19.14 2.20
CA ILE A 115 -14.58 -19.28 1.18
C ILE A 115 -15.06 -20.19 0.05
N CYS A 116 -14.81 -19.82 -1.19
CA CYS A 116 -15.05 -20.66 -2.35
C CYS A 116 -13.81 -21.50 -2.63
N LEU A 117 -13.91 -22.82 -2.46
CA LEU A 117 -12.82 -23.76 -2.72
C LEU A 117 -13.30 -24.83 -3.69
N ASN A 118 -12.53 -25.07 -4.76
CA ASN A 118 -12.88 -26.06 -5.79
C ASN A 118 -14.32 -25.91 -6.30
N SER A 119 -14.71 -24.67 -6.61
CA SER A 119 -16.06 -24.29 -7.06
C SER A 119 -17.20 -24.63 -6.09
N THR A 120 -16.93 -24.74 -4.79
CA THR A 120 -17.94 -24.99 -3.74
C THR A 120 -17.75 -24.04 -2.56
N CYS A 121 -18.86 -23.49 -2.05
CA CYS A 121 -18.84 -22.62 -0.87
C CYS A 121 -18.63 -23.41 0.42
N PHE A 122 -17.59 -23.05 1.18
CA PHE A 122 -17.27 -23.61 2.50
C PHE A 122 -17.27 -22.52 3.58
N ILE A 123 -17.31 -22.96 4.84
CA ILE A 123 -17.00 -22.13 6.00
C ILE A 123 -15.53 -22.35 6.35
N LYS A 124 -14.78 -21.26 6.55
CA LYS A 124 -13.37 -21.24 6.97
C LYS A 124 -13.25 -21.44 8.49
N ALA A 125 -13.60 -22.65 8.94
CA ALA A 125 -13.56 -23.02 10.34
C ALA A 125 -13.39 -24.54 10.56
N ALA A 126 -12.78 -25.25 9.62
CA ALA A 126 -12.54 -26.69 9.77
C ALA A 126 -11.49 -26.94 10.88
N PRO A 127 -11.84 -27.69 11.94
CA PRO A 127 -10.95 -27.89 13.07
C PRO A 127 -9.86 -28.91 12.74
N LEU A 128 -8.83 -28.99 13.59
CA LEU A 128 -7.79 -30.01 13.51
C LEU A 128 -8.38 -31.42 13.39
N GLY A 129 -7.94 -32.17 12.36
CA GLY A 129 -8.43 -33.51 12.03
C GLY A 129 -9.77 -33.56 11.28
N GLY A 130 -10.45 -32.41 11.14
CA GLY A 130 -11.66 -32.27 10.33
C GLY A 130 -11.37 -32.31 8.84
N ASN A 131 -12.39 -32.61 8.03
CA ASN A 131 -12.27 -32.59 6.58
C ASN A 131 -12.12 -31.15 6.08
N CYS A 132 -11.24 -30.95 5.10
CA CYS A 132 -10.98 -29.65 4.51
C CYS A 132 -11.00 -29.69 2.99
N GLY A 133 -11.33 -28.54 2.41
CA GLY A 133 -11.06 -28.23 1.01
C GLY A 133 -9.77 -27.43 0.90
N SER A 134 -9.07 -27.60 -0.22
CA SER A 134 -7.94 -26.77 -0.63
C SER A 134 -8.13 -26.39 -2.09
N ASP A 135 -7.77 -25.16 -2.43
CA ASP A 135 -7.75 -24.67 -3.80
C ASP A 135 -6.37 -24.07 -4.10
N ARG A 136 -5.78 -24.50 -5.22
CA ARG A 136 -4.44 -24.09 -5.64
C ARG A 136 -4.54 -23.35 -6.96
N THR A 137 -4.00 -22.15 -6.98
CA THR A 137 -4.15 -21.22 -8.09
C THR A 137 -2.82 -20.60 -8.42
N ASP A 138 -2.40 -20.79 -9.67
CA ASP A 138 -1.17 -20.23 -10.19
C ASP A 138 -1.47 -18.96 -10.97
N TYR A 139 -0.97 -17.82 -10.49
CA TYR A 139 -1.05 -16.54 -11.16
C TYR A 139 0.26 -16.28 -11.89
N VAL A 140 0.18 -15.87 -13.16
CA VAL A 140 1.35 -15.43 -13.92
C VAL A 140 1.27 -13.92 -14.10
N SER A 141 2.21 -13.19 -13.51
CA SER A 141 2.40 -11.76 -13.76
C SER A 141 3.64 -11.54 -14.63
N TYR A 142 3.78 -10.35 -15.21
CA TYR A 142 4.95 -9.96 -15.98
C TYR A 142 5.63 -8.78 -15.32
N ASP A 143 6.96 -8.84 -15.17
CA ASP A 143 7.73 -7.72 -14.64
C ASP A 143 7.92 -6.60 -15.68
N ALA A 144 8.59 -5.51 -15.28
CA ALA A 144 8.87 -4.39 -16.18
C ALA A 144 9.76 -4.75 -17.38
N SER A 145 10.45 -5.90 -17.33
CA SER A 145 11.27 -6.43 -18.42
C SER A 145 10.54 -7.45 -19.30
N GLY A 146 9.27 -7.76 -18.98
CA GLY A 146 8.44 -8.72 -19.70
C GLY A 146 8.70 -10.18 -19.33
N LEU A 147 9.45 -10.44 -18.25
CA LEU A 147 9.66 -11.79 -17.74
C LEU A 147 8.43 -12.25 -16.94
N ALA A 148 7.99 -13.48 -17.21
CA ALA A 148 6.87 -14.08 -16.51
C ALA A 148 7.29 -14.54 -15.10
N ILE A 149 6.59 -14.06 -14.08
CA ILE A 149 6.73 -14.46 -12.68
C ILE A 149 5.47 -15.23 -12.28
N ARG A 150 5.65 -16.48 -11.86
CA ARG A 150 4.57 -17.32 -11.35
C ARG A 150 4.48 -17.20 -9.83
N GLN A 151 3.28 -16.91 -9.34
CA GLN A 151 2.94 -16.91 -7.93
C GLN A 151 1.87 -17.98 -7.69
N THR A 152 2.14 -18.91 -6.78
CA THR A 152 1.15 -19.93 -6.38
C THR A 152 0.45 -19.46 -5.12
N ILE A 153 -0.88 -19.36 -5.17
CA ILE A 153 -1.72 -19.10 -4.00
C ILE A 153 -2.46 -20.39 -3.66
N VAL A 154 -2.30 -20.84 -2.42
CA VAL A 154 -3.05 -21.99 -1.88
C VAL A 154 -3.96 -21.48 -0.78
N ARG A 155 -5.24 -21.84 -0.87
CA ARG A 155 -6.27 -21.42 0.07
C ARG A 155 -6.96 -22.65 0.64
N ASP A 156 -7.28 -22.62 1.92
CA ASP A 156 -8.03 -23.68 2.57
C ASP A 156 -9.05 -23.14 3.59
N ASN A 157 -9.90 -24.03 4.08
CA ASN A 157 -10.93 -23.71 5.05
C ASN A 157 -10.56 -24.13 6.50
N CYS A 158 -9.28 -24.41 6.77
CA CYS A 158 -8.82 -24.82 8.09
C CYS A 158 -8.72 -23.65 9.08
N THR A 159 -8.75 -23.96 10.38
CA THR A 159 -8.53 -22.98 11.45
C THR A 159 -7.06 -22.52 11.51
N GLU A 160 -6.83 -21.36 12.11
CA GLU A 160 -5.47 -20.82 12.31
C GLU A 160 -4.53 -21.83 13.01
N GLY A 161 -3.27 -21.87 12.57
CA GLY A 161 -2.27 -22.83 13.05
C GLY A 161 -2.42 -24.24 12.46
N THR A 162 -3.36 -24.45 11.53
CA THR A 162 -3.54 -25.70 10.79
C THR A 162 -3.64 -25.42 9.29
N TYR A 163 -3.35 -26.42 8.46
CA TYR A 163 -3.47 -26.35 7.01
C TYR A 163 -4.10 -27.61 6.44
N CYS A 164 -4.66 -27.51 5.23
CA CYS A 164 -5.27 -28.67 4.58
C CYS A 164 -4.22 -29.56 3.90
N SER A 165 -4.11 -30.82 4.34
CA SER A 165 -3.20 -31.78 3.73
C SER A 165 -3.74 -32.29 2.39
N ASP A 166 -2.96 -32.14 1.32
CA ASP A 166 -3.30 -32.66 -0.01
C ASP A 166 -3.51 -34.20 -0.06
N GLN A 167 -2.87 -34.94 0.86
CA GLN A 167 -2.94 -36.41 0.88
C GLN A 167 -4.18 -36.93 1.61
N SER A 168 -4.55 -36.28 2.72
CA SER A 168 -5.61 -36.78 3.61
C SER A 168 -6.89 -35.96 3.53
N HIS A 169 -6.88 -34.81 2.87
CA HIS A 169 -7.95 -33.81 2.86
C HIS A 169 -8.47 -33.50 4.28
N LYS A 170 -7.54 -33.42 5.22
CA LYS A 170 -7.78 -33.09 6.62
C LYS A 170 -6.90 -31.95 7.08
N CYS A 171 -7.44 -31.14 7.99
CA CYS A 171 -6.66 -30.11 8.66
C CYS A 171 -5.63 -30.76 9.57
N ILE A 172 -4.37 -30.49 9.32
CA ILE A 172 -3.25 -30.96 10.14
C ILE A 172 -2.49 -29.77 10.70
N GLN A 173 -1.70 -30.02 11.74
CA GLN A 173 -0.97 -28.96 12.43
C GLN A 173 0.10 -28.36 11.51
N SER A 174 0.18 -27.03 11.50
CA SER A 174 1.24 -26.31 10.79
C SER A 174 2.58 -26.50 11.47
N LYS A 175 3.64 -26.42 10.68
CA LYS A 175 5.01 -26.76 11.04
C LYS A 175 5.74 -25.57 11.71
N PRO A 176 6.57 -25.83 12.72
CA PRO A 176 7.43 -24.80 13.34
C PRO A 176 8.54 -24.32 12.40
N LEU A 177 9.23 -23.25 12.82
CA LEU A 177 10.40 -22.71 12.11
C LEU A 177 11.50 -23.77 11.96
N GLY A 178 12.07 -23.87 10.77
CA GLY A 178 13.16 -24.79 10.43
C GLY A 178 12.71 -26.17 9.92
N ASP A 179 11.42 -26.50 9.98
CA ASP A 179 10.89 -27.75 9.43
C ASP A 179 10.72 -27.68 7.91
N ASP A 180 10.81 -28.85 7.25
CA ASP A 180 10.65 -28.97 5.81
C ASP A 180 9.22 -28.62 5.38
N CYS A 181 9.07 -27.78 4.36
CA CYS A 181 7.80 -27.33 3.79
C CYS A 181 7.86 -27.29 2.27
N TRP A 182 6.70 -27.39 1.62
CA TRP A 182 6.57 -27.17 0.18
C TRP A 182 5.78 -25.90 -0.14
N GLN A 183 4.97 -25.42 0.81
CA GLN A 183 4.09 -24.29 0.65
C GLN A 183 4.09 -23.43 1.91
N ASP A 184 3.90 -22.12 1.72
CA ASP A 184 3.84 -21.13 2.80
C ASP A 184 2.82 -21.49 3.89
N GLY A 185 1.65 -21.98 3.48
CA GLY A 185 0.56 -22.37 4.38
C GLY A 185 0.88 -23.55 5.30
N GLU A 186 1.91 -24.34 5.01
CA GLU A 186 2.33 -25.44 5.90
C GLU A 186 3.02 -24.93 7.17
N CYS A 187 3.53 -23.69 7.16
CA CYS A 187 4.34 -23.14 8.24
C CYS A 187 3.51 -22.27 9.19
N LEU A 188 3.78 -22.35 10.49
CA LEU A 188 3.17 -21.45 11.50
C LEU A 188 3.52 -19.97 11.25
N SER A 189 4.66 -19.71 10.63
CA SER A 189 5.09 -18.38 10.21
C SER A 189 4.35 -17.88 8.95
N GLY A 190 3.64 -18.76 8.24
CA GLY A 190 3.03 -18.47 6.95
C GLY A 190 4.04 -18.25 5.83
N THR A 191 5.27 -18.75 5.95
CA THR A 191 6.30 -18.59 4.92
C THR A 191 7.23 -19.80 4.86
N CYS A 192 7.36 -20.34 3.65
CA CYS A 192 8.25 -21.41 3.27
C CYS A 192 9.33 -20.83 2.35
N SER A 193 10.61 -20.98 2.70
CA SER A 193 11.71 -20.49 1.87
C SER A 193 11.84 -21.32 0.58
N ASP A 194 12.50 -20.77 -0.44
CA ASP A 194 12.89 -21.53 -1.64
C ASP A 194 13.78 -22.75 -1.36
N GLU A 195 14.46 -22.78 -0.20
CA GLU A 195 15.25 -23.92 0.28
C GLU A 195 14.36 -25.04 0.88
N GLY A 196 13.06 -24.83 0.96
CA GLY A 196 12.08 -25.79 1.47
C GLY A 196 11.98 -25.86 2.99
N ALA A 197 12.32 -24.79 3.72
CA ALA A 197 12.22 -24.73 5.18
C ALA A 197 11.32 -23.59 5.67
N CYS A 198 10.62 -23.80 6.78
CA CYS A 198 9.78 -22.78 7.41
C CYS A 198 10.63 -21.65 7.98
N THR A 199 10.41 -20.43 7.50
CA THR A 199 11.17 -19.24 7.90
C THR A 199 10.24 -18.12 8.34
N ASN A 200 10.77 -17.10 9.03
CA ASN A 200 9.99 -15.91 9.33
C ASN A 200 9.74 -15.14 8.03
N GLY A 201 8.48 -14.77 7.77
CA GLY A 201 8.10 -14.03 6.57
C GLY A 201 8.79 -12.65 6.47
N PRO A 202 8.83 -12.06 5.27
CA PRO A 202 9.47 -10.77 5.02
C PRO A 202 8.82 -9.60 5.76
N ASP A 203 7.57 -9.75 6.19
CA ASP A 203 6.80 -8.76 6.97
C ASP A 203 7.12 -8.77 8.47
N VAL A 204 7.89 -9.75 8.95
CA VAL A 204 8.35 -9.75 10.34
C VAL A 204 9.35 -8.61 10.47
N PHE A 205 9.08 -7.67 11.39
CA PHE A 205 10.01 -6.60 11.75
C PHE A 205 11.40 -7.22 11.93
N HIS A 206 12.30 -6.95 10.99
CA HIS A 206 13.68 -7.38 11.12
C HIS A 206 14.16 -6.86 12.47
N SER A 207 14.50 -7.79 13.38
CA SER A 207 15.05 -7.41 14.67
C SER A 207 16.35 -6.66 14.39
N ILE A 208 16.30 -5.34 14.54
CA ILE A 208 17.44 -4.48 14.23
C ILE A 208 18.56 -4.90 15.17
N SER A 209 19.66 -5.36 14.59
CA SER A 209 20.80 -5.85 15.37
C SER A 209 21.28 -4.76 16.35
N ASN A 210 21.61 -5.17 17.58
CA ASN A 210 21.96 -4.25 18.67
C ASN A 210 23.09 -3.25 18.34
N TRP A 211 24.01 -3.61 17.44
CA TRP A 211 25.08 -2.72 17.01
C TRP A 211 24.57 -1.47 16.26
N LEU A 212 23.46 -1.60 15.50
CA LEU A 212 22.89 -0.48 14.75
C LEU A 212 22.34 0.59 15.71
N TRP A 213 21.74 0.17 16.82
CA TRP A 213 21.28 1.07 17.88
C TRP A 213 22.42 1.84 18.54
N ALA A 214 23.57 1.19 18.73
CA ALA A 214 24.76 1.85 19.26
C ALA A 214 25.29 2.93 18.29
N VAL A 215 25.38 2.62 16.99
CA VAL A 215 25.82 3.57 15.97
C VAL A 215 24.86 4.76 15.87
N LEU A 216 23.55 4.51 15.84
CA LEU A 216 22.53 5.56 15.79
C LEU A 216 22.65 6.50 16.99
N SER A 217 22.75 5.94 18.19
CA SER A 217 22.86 6.70 19.45
C SER A 217 24.12 7.55 19.49
N CYS A 218 25.27 7.01 19.08
CA CYS A 218 26.52 7.76 18.97
C CYS A 218 26.41 8.91 17.94
N SER A 219 25.77 8.67 16.79
CA SER A 219 25.62 9.71 15.76
C SER A 219 24.79 10.90 16.25
N VAL A 220 23.69 10.63 16.96
CA VAL A 220 22.81 11.66 17.53
C VAL A 220 23.54 12.44 18.61
N LEU A 221 24.28 11.76 19.49
CA LEU A 221 25.07 12.42 20.54
C LEU A 221 26.14 13.35 19.96
N VAL A 222 26.88 12.88 18.94
CA VAL A 222 27.90 13.71 18.27
C VAL A 222 27.25 14.91 17.58
N PHE A 223 26.12 14.72 16.91
CA PHE A 223 25.39 15.82 16.25
C PHE A 223 24.92 16.89 17.26
N VAL A 224 24.35 16.47 18.39
CA VAL A 224 23.93 17.38 19.46
C VAL A 224 25.12 18.14 20.04
N LEU A 225 26.25 17.47 20.30
CA LEU A 225 27.46 18.12 20.82
C LEU A 225 28.04 19.14 19.83
N ILE A 226 28.01 18.84 18.52
CA ILE A 226 28.46 19.78 17.49
C ILE A 226 27.57 21.02 17.47
N ILE A 227 26.24 20.86 17.46
CA ILE A 227 25.30 21.99 17.47
C ILE A 227 25.50 22.84 18.72
N LEU A 228 25.56 22.23 19.90
CA LEU A 228 25.79 22.95 21.16
C LEU A 228 27.14 23.68 21.16
N GLY A 229 28.19 23.05 20.62
CA GLY A 229 29.51 23.66 20.48
C GLY A 229 29.50 24.89 19.56
N VAL A 230 28.84 24.80 18.40
CA VAL A 230 28.71 25.93 17.47
C VAL A 230 27.91 27.07 18.10
N LEU A 231 26.77 26.77 18.72
CA LEU A 231 25.95 27.77 19.42
C LEU A 231 26.72 28.45 20.55
N TRP A 232 27.52 27.69 21.32
CA TRP A 232 28.36 28.25 22.37
C TRP A 232 29.43 29.20 21.82
N LEU A 233 30.08 28.85 20.71
CA LEU A 233 31.06 29.71 20.04
C LEU A 233 30.42 31.00 19.53
N LEU A 234 29.27 30.90 18.86
CA LEU A 234 28.53 32.07 18.35
C LEU A 234 28.08 32.99 19.49
N HIS A 235 27.53 32.43 20.56
CA HIS A 235 27.11 33.21 21.74
C HIS A 235 28.31 33.91 22.41
N ARG A 236 29.44 33.21 22.55
CA ARG A 236 30.66 33.79 23.14
C ARG A 236 31.28 34.86 22.24
N TYR A 237 31.19 34.71 20.92
CA TYR A 237 31.62 35.74 19.98
C TYR A 237 30.74 36.99 20.08
N GLN A 238 29.42 36.82 20.07
CA GLN A 238 28.47 37.93 20.21
C GLN A 238 28.66 38.66 21.54
N SER A 239 28.74 37.93 22.66
CA SER A 239 28.99 38.51 23.99
C SER A 239 30.27 39.33 24.05
N ARG A 240 31.38 38.86 23.44
CA ARG A 240 32.63 39.62 23.35
C ARG A 240 32.48 40.91 22.54
N MET A 241 31.72 40.87 21.45
CA MET A 241 31.45 42.07 20.65
C MET A 241 30.58 43.07 21.40
N GLU A 242 29.56 42.62 22.11
CA GLU A 242 28.71 43.49 22.94
C GLU A 242 29.51 44.12 24.10
N HIS A 243 30.39 43.37 24.79
CA HIS A 243 31.26 43.93 25.83
C HIS A 243 32.22 44.99 25.30
N LYS A 244 32.73 44.84 24.07
CA LYS A 244 33.56 45.88 23.43
C LYS A 244 32.75 47.15 23.14
N LYS A 245 31.50 47.02 22.67
CA LYS A 245 30.60 48.15 22.45
C LYS A 245 30.28 48.88 23.75
N PHE A 246 29.97 48.13 24.81
CA PHE A 246 29.74 48.66 26.16
C PHE A 246 30.97 49.43 26.66
N ALA A 247 32.15 48.82 26.66
CA ALA A 247 33.38 49.46 27.12
C ALA A 247 33.67 50.79 26.38
N LYS A 248 33.44 50.83 25.06
CA LYS A 248 33.58 52.06 24.26
C LYS A 248 32.56 53.13 24.65
N PHE A 249 31.28 52.77 24.77
CA PHE A 249 30.22 53.71 25.15
C PHE A 249 30.45 54.39 26.50
N PHE A 250 30.92 53.63 27.50
CA PHE A 250 31.23 54.20 28.83
C PHE A 250 32.53 55.01 28.83
N GLY A 251 33.54 54.59 28.06
CA GLY A 251 34.77 55.35 27.89
C GLY A 251 34.51 56.72 27.26
N ASP A 252 33.74 56.76 26.16
CA ASP A 252 33.38 57.99 25.47
C ASP A 252 32.55 58.92 26.38
N ASN A 253 31.61 58.36 27.17
CA ASN A 253 30.83 59.14 28.15
C ASN A 253 31.68 59.73 29.29
N ASP A 254 32.65 58.96 29.82
CA ASP A 254 33.55 59.48 30.87
C ASP A 254 34.43 60.62 30.33
N GLU A 255 34.90 60.51 29.08
CA GLU A 255 35.65 61.58 28.41
C GLU A 255 34.79 62.84 28.21
N PHE A 256 33.54 62.68 27.74
CA PHE A 256 32.60 63.80 27.62
C PHE A 256 32.32 64.47 28.97
N SER A 257 32.09 63.69 30.03
CA SER A 257 31.86 64.20 31.39
C SER A 257 33.06 65.00 31.91
N LYS A 258 34.29 64.53 31.67
CA LYS A 258 35.51 65.26 32.03
C LYS A 258 35.66 66.57 31.27
N LYS A 259 35.47 66.56 29.94
CA LYS A 259 35.51 67.78 29.11
C LYS A 259 34.44 68.79 29.52
N TYR A 260 33.23 68.32 29.83
CA TYR A 260 32.14 69.17 30.32
C TYR A 260 32.49 69.81 31.67
N LYS A 261 32.95 69.04 32.66
CA LYS A 261 33.37 69.58 33.97
C LYS A 261 34.53 70.57 33.87
N ALA A 262 35.47 70.34 32.97
CA ALA A 262 36.56 71.27 32.70
C ALA A 262 36.05 72.60 32.10
N ASN A 263 35.08 72.56 31.19
CA ASN A 263 34.43 73.76 30.65
C ASN A 263 33.49 74.45 31.66
N LEU A 264 32.94 73.72 32.65
CA LEU A 264 32.10 74.30 33.70
C LEU A 264 32.89 75.26 34.64
N TYR A 265 34.22 75.17 34.67
CA TYR A 265 35.06 76.07 35.47
C TYR A 265 35.35 77.41 34.78
N SER A 266 34.91 77.63 33.54
CA SER A 266 35.23 78.83 32.76
C SER A 266 34.06 79.82 32.53
N GLN A 267 32.78 79.48 32.80
CA GLN A 267 31.63 80.40 32.65
C GLN A 267 30.43 80.09 33.57
N PRO A 268 29.58 81.09 33.93
CA PRO A 268 28.51 80.92 34.91
C PRO A 268 27.27 80.21 34.33
N LEU A 269 26.86 79.16 35.04
CA LEU A 269 25.53 78.58 35.26
C LEU A 269 24.36 79.01 34.34
N ASP A 270 24.35 78.57 33.07
CA ASP A 270 23.09 78.34 32.34
C ASP A 270 23.27 77.41 31.12
N THR A 271 23.38 76.10 31.34
CA THR A 271 23.35 75.13 30.23
C THR A 271 22.60 73.87 30.63
N SER A 272 21.48 73.62 29.93
CA SER A 272 20.68 72.41 30.02
C SER A 272 21.53 71.16 29.74
N VAL A 273 21.50 70.19 30.65
CA VAL A 273 22.31 68.99 30.59
C VAL A 273 21.74 68.03 29.54
N VAL A 274 22.39 67.90 28.39
CA VAL A 274 22.09 66.84 27.43
C VAL A 274 23.00 65.65 27.76
N TYR A 275 22.47 64.68 28.49
CA TYR A 275 23.11 63.37 28.58
C TYR A 275 22.95 62.69 27.22
N LEU A 276 24.03 62.09 26.69
CA LEU A 276 23.94 61.10 25.62
C LEU A 276 23.18 59.90 26.20
N THR A 277 21.86 59.94 26.15
CA THR A 277 21.02 58.80 26.50
C THR A 277 21.32 57.68 25.53
N THR A 278 21.35 56.45 26.02
CA THR A 278 21.32 55.27 25.16
C THR A 278 20.21 55.43 24.13
N PRO A 279 20.43 55.16 22.83
CA PRO A 279 19.31 55.11 21.89
C PRO A 279 18.29 54.11 22.44
N ASP A 280 17.04 54.55 22.53
CA ASP A 280 15.95 53.75 23.05
C ASP A 280 15.95 52.37 22.38
N TYR A 281 16.14 51.32 23.18
CA TYR A 281 16.14 49.91 22.75
C TYR A 281 14.88 49.54 21.92
N LYS A 282 13.82 50.37 21.97
CA LYS A 282 12.59 50.18 21.22
C LYS A 282 12.72 50.42 19.71
N GLU A 283 13.70 51.18 19.21
CA GLU A 283 13.89 51.35 17.76
C GLU A 283 14.66 50.18 17.11
N SER A 284 15.51 49.48 17.85
CA SER A 284 16.28 48.34 17.34
C SER A 284 15.43 47.11 17.03
N ALA A 285 14.25 46.98 17.65
CA ALA A 285 13.33 45.88 17.39
C ALA A 285 12.57 46.03 16.06
N ALA A 286 12.41 47.27 15.55
CA ALA A 286 11.71 47.52 14.29
C ALA A 286 12.54 47.17 13.05
N LEU A 287 13.87 47.06 13.17
CA LEU A 287 14.79 46.71 12.08
C LEU A 287 15.09 45.21 11.98
N SER A 288 14.62 44.37 12.90
CA SER A 288 14.87 42.92 12.88
C SER A 288 13.84 42.11 12.05
N ASN A 289 12.77 42.75 11.55
CA ASN A 289 11.68 42.04 10.85
C ASN A 289 11.63 42.29 9.33
N ASN A 290 12.72 42.78 8.72
CA ASN A 290 12.79 42.93 7.26
C ASN A 290 14.04 42.24 6.71
N HIS A 291 14.05 40.91 6.72
CA HIS A 291 14.69 40.12 5.68
C HIS A 291 14.09 38.71 5.68
N LEU A 292 13.50 38.37 4.51
CA LEU A 292 13.03 37.06 4.02
C LEU A 292 13.30 35.82 4.87
#